data_AF-A0AAU8F956-F1
#
_entry.id   AF-A0AAU8F956-F1
#
_cell.length_a   1.000
_cell.length_b   1.000
_cell.length_c   1.000
_cell.angle_alpha   90.00
_cell.angle_beta   90.00
_cell.angle_gamma   90.00
#
_symmetry.space_group_name_H-M   'P 1'
#
loop_
_entity.id
_entity.type
_entity.pdbx_description
1 polymer ?
#
loop_
_entity_poly.entity_id
_entity_poly.type
_entity_poly.pdbx_seq_one_letter_code
_entity_poly.pdbx_strand_id
1 'polypeptide(L)'
;MSNRKVPLRKCVATQEMKSKRELVRIVRSKEGEVSIDLTGKKSGRGAYLSKDKESILQAQKKNVLEHHLKAKIDGSLYEELLELVEKESK
;
A
#
# COMPACT_ATOMS: atom_id res chain seq x y z
N MET A 1 -14.39 29.10 -6.63
CA MET A 1 -14.12 27.89 -5.83
C MET A 1 -12.91 27.20 -6.42
N SER A 2 -11.81 27.07 -5.67
CA SER A 2 -10.59 26.40 -6.16
C SER A 2 -10.89 24.93 -6.41
N ASN A 3 -10.89 24.51 -7.69
CA ASN A 3 -10.96 23.12 -8.09
C ASN A 3 -9.64 22.45 -7.67
N ARG A 4 -9.55 22.05 -6.39
CA ARG A 4 -8.33 21.45 -5.84
C ARG A 4 -8.08 20.13 -6.59
N LYS A 5 -7.01 20.11 -7.38
CA LYS A 5 -6.54 18.88 -8.04
C LYS A 5 -6.38 17.79 -6.98
N VAL A 6 -7.16 16.72 -7.10
CA VAL A 6 -7.03 15.56 -6.22
C VAL A 6 -5.66 14.94 -6.50
N PRO A 7 -4.77 14.87 -5.49
CA PRO A 7 -3.44 14.33 -5.73
C PRO A 7 -3.51 12.84 -6.05
N LEU A 8 -3.01 12.45 -7.21
CA LEU A 8 -2.80 11.04 -7.56
C LEU A 8 -1.58 10.50 -6.83
N ARG A 9 -1.51 9.18 -6.69
CA ARG A 9 -0.40 8.46 -6.05
C ARG A 9 0.00 7.31 -6.94
N LYS A 10 1.29 6.99 -6.92
CA LYS A 10 1.84 5.89 -7.69
C LYS A 10 1.73 4.59 -6.91
N CYS A 11 1.14 3.56 -7.51
CA CYS A 11 1.24 2.20 -6.99
C CYS A 11 2.68 1.70 -7.16
N VAL A 12 3.30 1.19 -6.11
CA VAL A 12 4.69 0.70 -6.19
C VAL A 12 4.78 -0.59 -7.01
N ALA A 13 3.73 -1.42 -7.04
CA ALA A 13 3.73 -2.66 -7.78
C ALA A 13 3.52 -2.46 -9.29
N THR A 14 2.49 -1.71 -9.68
CA THR A 14 2.12 -1.51 -11.10
C THR A 14 2.75 -0.28 -11.74
N GLN A 15 3.29 0.64 -10.93
CA GLN A 15 3.82 1.94 -11.37
C GLN A 15 2.77 2.89 -11.96
N GLU A 16 1.49 2.56 -11.86
CA GLU A 16 0.38 3.38 -12.33
C GLU A 16 0.00 4.48 -11.33
N MET A 17 -0.51 5.59 -11.84
CA MET A 17 -1.05 6.68 -11.03
C MET A 17 -2.53 6.42 -10.76
N LYS A 18 -2.89 6.18 -9.50
CA LYS A 18 -4.28 5.96 -9.06
C LYS A 18 -4.71 6.98 -8.02
N SER A 19 -6.02 7.10 -7.82
CA SER A 19 -6.56 7.95 -6.75
C SER A 19 -6.26 7.34 -5.38
N LYS A 20 -6.26 8.17 -4.33
CA LYS A 20 -6.04 7.66 -2.95
C LYS A 20 -7.05 6.57 -2.55
N ARG A 21 -8.26 6.57 -3.11
CA ARG A 21 -9.33 5.62 -2.75
C ARG A 21 -9.07 4.21 -3.24
N GLU A 22 -8.37 4.09 -4.36
CA GLU A 22 -8.03 2.81 -5.02
C GLU A 22 -6.73 2.20 -4.48
N LEU A 23 -6.10 2.86 -3.52
CA LEU A 23 -4.81 2.47 -2.98
C LEU A 23 -4.92 2.23 -1.48
N VAL A 24 -4.13 1.26 -1.01
CA VAL A 24 -3.84 1.04 0.40
C VAL A 24 -2.42 1.54 0.69
N ARG A 25 -2.25 2.23 1.81
CA ARG A 25 -0.94 2.70 2.26
C ARG A 25 -0.36 1.67 3.22
N ILE A 26 0.89 1.28 3.02
CA ILE A 26 1.69 0.49 3.95
C ILE A 26 2.76 1.41 4.52
N VAL A 27 2.96 1.40 5.83
CA VAL A 27 3.89 2.28 6.52
C VAL A 27 4.86 1.48 7.36
N ARG A 28 6.14 1.83 7.25
CA ARG A 28 7.18 1.43 8.19
C ARG A 28 7.40 2.52 9.24
N SER A 29 7.24 2.17 10.52
CA SER A 29 7.50 3.04 11.66
C SER A 29 9.00 3.34 11.84
N LYS A 30 9.36 4.13 12.85
CA LYS A 30 10.77 4.40 13.18
C LYS A 30 11.43 3.19 13.83
N GLU A 31 10.65 2.39 14.51
CA GLU A 31 10.99 1.15 15.21
C GLU A 31 11.22 0.00 14.20
N GLY A 32 10.87 0.21 12.92
CA GLY A 32 11.09 -0.74 11.85
C GLY A 32 9.87 -1.63 11.56
N GLU A 33 8.80 -1.49 12.32
CA GLU A 33 7.56 -2.25 12.15
C GLU A 33 6.81 -1.81 10.90
N VAL A 34 6.39 -2.77 10.08
CA VAL A 34 5.60 -2.54 8.88
C VAL A 34 4.14 -2.87 9.16
N SER A 35 3.23 -1.94 8.87
CA SER A 35 1.79 -2.16 9.05
C SER A 35 0.97 -1.47 7.97
N ILE A 36 -0.27 -1.96 7.78
CA ILE A 36 -1.27 -1.33 6.93
C ILE A 36 -1.75 -0.03 7.60
N ASP A 37 -1.86 1.05 6.81
CA ASP A 37 -2.36 2.36 7.23
C ASP A 37 -3.57 2.79 6.40
N LEU A 38 -4.76 2.41 6.88
CA LEU A 38 -6.03 2.83 6.27
C LEU A 38 -6.34 4.33 6.53
N THR A 39 -5.78 4.90 7.61
CA THR A 39 -6.04 6.29 8.00
C THR A 39 -5.24 7.30 7.15
N GLY A 40 -4.08 6.87 6.65
CA GLY A 40 -3.10 7.75 6.02
C GLY A 40 -2.40 8.71 6.99
N LYS A 41 -2.54 8.50 8.30
CA LYS A 41 -2.00 9.37 9.36
C LYS A 41 -0.79 8.77 10.08
N LYS A 42 -0.49 7.47 9.88
CA LYS A 42 0.65 6.84 10.55
C LYS A 42 1.96 7.50 10.13
N SER A 43 2.81 7.81 11.10
CA SER A 43 4.13 8.38 10.89
C SER A 43 5.11 7.32 10.40
N GLY A 44 5.99 7.70 9.48
CA GLY A 44 7.01 6.81 8.95
C GLY A 44 7.08 6.80 7.43
N ARG A 45 7.88 5.86 6.90
CA ARG A 45 8.10 5.71 5.46
C ARG A 45 6.93 4.94 4.86
N GLY A 46 6.22 5.55 3.91
CA GLY A 46 5.03 4.97 3.31
C GLY A 46 5.23 4.52 1.87
N ALA A 47 4.54 3.45 1.49
CA ALA A 47 4.38 2.98 0.11
C ALA A 47 2.88 2.80 -0.17
N TYR A 48 2.46 3.10 -1.40
CA TYR A 48 1.08 2.87 -1.84
C TYR A 48 1.02 1.66 -2.74
N LEU A 49 0.02 0.81 -2.51
CA LEU A 49 -0.27 -0.38 -3.29
C LEU A 49 -1.72 -0.34 -3.75
N SER A 50 -2.01 -0.82 -4.96
CA SER A 50 -3.39 -0.91 -5.41
C SER A 50 -4.19 -1.91 -4.59
N LYS A 51 -5.47 -1.62 -4.38
CA LYS A 51 -6.43 -2.50 -3.71
C LYS A 51 -6.97 -3.56 -4.67
N ASP A 52 -6.07 -4.33 -5.27
CA ASP A 52 -6.42 -5.44 -6.13
C ASP A 52 -5.47 -6.62 -5.90
N LYS A 53 -6.00 -7.83 -6.05
CA LYS A 53 -5.28 -9.07 -5.77
C LYS A 53 -4.02 -9.21 -6.60
N GLU A 54 -4.08 -8.81 -7.87
CA GLU A 54 -2.96 -8.91 -8.81
C GLU A 54 -1.77 -8.05 -8.36
N SER A 55 -2.03 -6.80 -7.95
CA SER A 55 -1.01 -5.89 -7.44
C SER A 55 -0.36 -6.39 -6.17
N ILE A 56 -1.14 -7.02 -5.27
CA ILE A 56 -0.62 -7.58 -4.00
C ILE A 56 0.31 -8.76 -4.28
N LEU A 57 -0.14 -9.71 -5.11
CA LEU A 57 0.67 -10.87 -5.48
C LEU A 57 1.93 -10.45 -6.25
N GLN A 58 1.83 -9.45 -7.13
CA GLN A 58 2.98 -8.88 -7.82
C GLN A 58 3.96 -8.22 -6.85
N ALA A 59 3.47 -7.47 -5.86
CA ALA A 59 4.31 -6.83 -4.86
C ALA A 59 5.09 -7.85 -4.03
N GLN A 60 4.42 -8.94 -3.63
CA GLN A 60 5.02 -10.06 -2.90
C GLN A 60 6.09 -10.75 -3.74
N LYS A 61 5.76 -11.17 -4.98
CA LYS A 61 6.69 -11.88 -5.86
C LYS A 61 7.98 -11.10 -6.15
N LYS A 62 7.86 -9.77 -6.27
CA LYS A 62 8.98 -8.88 -6.60
C LYS A 62 9.60 -8.21 -5.36
N ASN A 63 9.15 -8.54 -4.14
CA ASN A 63 9.57 -7.91 -2.88
C ASN A 63 9.56 -6.37 -2.91
N VAL A 64 8.62 -5.78 -3.66
CA VAL A 64 8.64 -4.34 -3.97
C VAL A 64 8.46 -3.51 -2.71
N LEU A 65 7.58 -3.96 -1.81
CA LEU A 65 7.35 -3.27 -0.55
C LEU A 65 8.60 -3.29 0.33
N GLU A 66 9.40 -4.34 0.33
CA GLU A 66 10.64 -4.39 1.12
C GLU A 66 11.64 -3.35 0.63
N HIS A 67 11.83 -3.26 -0.70
CA HIS A 67 12.69 -2.24 -1.31
C HIS A 67 12.19 -0.82 -1.02
N HIS A 68 10.89 -0.59 -1.15
CA HIS A 68 10.31 0.73 -0.96
C HIS A 68 10.26 1.15 0.50
N LEU A 69 10.01 0.24 1.44
CA LEU A 69 9.94 0.54 2.86
C LEU A 69 11.30 0.40 3.55
N LYS A 70 12.29 -0.23 2.91
CA LYS A 70 13.61 -0.58 3.45
C LYS A 70 13.51 -1.46 4.70
N ALA A 71 12.55 -2.39 4.73
CA ALA A 71 12.36 -3.34 5.83
C ALA A 71 11.94 -4.70 5.28
N LYS A 72 12.24 -5.75 6.04
CA LYS A 72 11.68 -7.08 5.77
C LYS A 72 10.18 -7.05 6.00
N ILE A 73 9.43 -7.75 5.16
CA ILE A 73 7.99 -7.82 5.26
C ILE A 73 7.59 -9.27 5.43
N ASP A 74 6.81 -9.50 6.47
CA ASP A 74 6.28 -10.83 6.76
C ASP A 74 5.20 -11.23 5.74
N GLY A 75 5.11 -12.52 5.42
CA GLY A 75 4.09 -13.08 4.55
C GLY A 75 2.67 -12.79 5.04
N SER A 76 2.47 -12.76 6.36
CA SER A 76 1.20 -12.43 7.02
C SER A 76 0.65 -11.05 6.62
N LEU A 77 1.51 -10.07 6.32
CA LEU A 77 1.06 -8.76 5.85
C LEU A 77 0.38 -8.86 4.48
N TYR A 78 0.87 -9.72 3.60
CA TYR A 78 0.28 -9.93 2.28
C TYR A 78 -1.06 -10.67 2.38
N GLU A 79 -1.17 -11.62 3.30
CA GLU A 79 -2.44 -12.29 3.62
C GLU A 79 -3.47 -11.27 4.15
N GLU A 80 -3.09 -10.41 5.09
CA GLU A 80 -3.94 -9.34 5.61
C GLU A 80 -4.41 -8.39 4.49
N LEU A 81 -3.51 -8.02 3.57
CA LEU A 81 -3.84 -7.18 2.41
C LEU A 81 -4.85 -7.86 1.47
N LEU A 82 -4.70 -9.17 1.23
CA LEU A 82 -5.62 -9.95 0.39
C LEU A 82 -7.01 -10.01 1.03
N GLU A 83 -7.09 -10.32 2.33
CA GLU A 83 -8.36 -10.31 3.05
C GLU A 83 -9.06 -8.95 3.01
N LEU A 84 -8.29 -7.86 3.10
CA LEU A 84 -8.82 -6.50 3.05
C LEU A 84 -9.51 -6.21 1.71
N VAL A 85 -8.89 -6.64 0.60
CA VAL A 85 -9.46 -6.49 -0.75
C VAL A 85 -10.70 -7.37 -0.95
N GLU A 86 -10.69 -8.59 -0.42
CA GLU A 86 -11.84 -9.49 -0.48
C GLU A 86 -13.04 -8.97 0.33
N LYS A 87 -12.78 -8.35 1.49
CA LYS A 87 -13.82 -7.73 2.33
C LYS A 87 -14.43 -6.48 1.70
N GLU A 88 -13.64 -5.66 0.98
CA GLU A 88 -14.16 -4.47 0.26
C GLU A 88 -14.93 -4.83 -1.03
N SER A 89 -14.78 -6.06 -1.54
CA SER A 89 -15.46 -6.53 -2.75
C SER A 89 -16.83 -7.18 -2.48
N LYS A 90 -17.22 -7.33 -1.21
CA LYS A 90 -18.54 -7.81 -0.76
C LYS A 90 -19.42 -6.64 -0.32
#